data_AF-A0A7R9G2J4-F1
#
_entry.id   AF-A0A7R9G2J4-F1
#
_cell.length_a   1.000
_cell.length_b   1.000
_cell.length_c   1.000
_cell.angle_alpha   90.00
_cell.angle_beta   90.00
_cell.angle_gamma   90.00
#
_symmetry.space_group_name_H-M   'P 1'
#
loop_
_entity.id
_entity.type
_entity.pdbx_description
1 polymer ?
#
loop_
_entity_poly.entity_id
_entity_poly.type
_entity_poly.pdbx_seq_one_letter_code
_entity_poly.pdbx_strand_id
1 'polypeptide(L)'
;VSIGLWIDLTNTSRFYDKAEVESENCRYLKLQCRGHGETPSEEQTRTFIHICQKFIAQHPSDVIGVHCTHGFNRTGFLIVSYLVEQINSSVGGAIKQFAEARQVFRFHSTAPMNAPFLQGC
;
A
#
# COMPACT_ATOMS: atom_id res chain seq x y z
N VAL A 1 -8.19 16.41 2.18
CA VAL A 1 -7.45 15.23 2.68
C VAL A 1 -6.00 15.65 2.78
N SER A 2 -5.39 15.56 3.97
CA SER A 2 -3.98 15.91 4.21
C SER A 2 -3.19 14.66 4.56
N ILE A 3 -1.98 14.51 4.03
CA ILE A 3 -1.08 13.42 4.41
C ILE A 3 -0.34 13.84 5.67
N GLY A 4 -0.67 13.25 6.81
CA GLY A 4 -0.03 13.61 8.09
C GLY A 4 1.16 12.72 8.46
N LEU A 5 1.30 11.55 7.84
CA LEU A 5 2.44 10.65 8.00
C LEU A 5 2.86 10.03 6.66
N TRP A 6 4.14 10.08 6.37
CA TRP A 6 4.77 9.51 5.19
C TRP A 6 5.75 8.39 5.60
N ILE A 7 5.40 7.15 5.27
CA ILE A 7 6.18 5.95 5.58
C ILE A 7 6.98 5.52 4.34
N ASP A 8 8.30 5.68 4.42
CA ASP A 8 9.26 5.27 3.41
C ASP A 8 9.83 3.88 3.71
N LEU A 9 9.49 2.91 2.86
CA LEU A 9 9.95 1.52 2.92
C LEU A 9 11.21 1.26 2.08
N THR A 10 11.78 2.27 1.44
CA THR A 10 12.96 2.13 0.59
C THR A 10 14.22 1.94 1.43
N ASN A 11 15.21 1.27 0.83
CA ASN A 11 16.52 1.06 1.45
C ASN A 11 17.54 2.16 1.05
N THR A 12 17.06 3.32 0.61
CA THR A 12 17.92 4.43 0.13
C THR A 12 17.28 5.77 0.47
N SER A 13 18.07 6.80 0.70
CA SER A 13 17.60 8.18 0.94
C SER A 13 17.81 9.09 -0.27
N ARG A 14 18.01 8.51 -1.46
CA ARG A 14 18.42 9.26 -2.66
C ARG A 14 17.27 9.73 -3.56
N PHE A 15 16.02 9.36 -3.26
CA PHE A 15 14.90 9.62 -4.16
C PHE A 15 14.30 11.02 -4.01
N TYR A 16 14.31 11.59 -2.81
CA TYR A 16 13.81 12.92 -2.50
C TYR A 16 14.42 13.40 -1.17
N ASP A 17 14.37 14.70 -0.91
CA ASP A 17 14.72 15.25 0.39
C ASP A 17 13.55 15.09 1.36
N LYS A 18 13.80 14.50 2.52
CA LYS A 18 12.79 14.37 3.58
C LYS A 18 12.29 15.73 4.07
N ALA A 19 13.12 16.79 3.94
CA ALA A 19 12.75 18.14 4.33
C ALA A 19 11.57 18.68 3.51
N GLU A 20 11.45 18.27 2.24
CA GLU A 20 10.31 18.64 1.39
C GLU A 20 9.01 18.05 1.95
N VAL A 21 9.03 16.78 2.36
CA VAL A 21 7.88 16.12 2.99
C VAL A 21 7.54 16.81 4.33
N GLU A 22 8.53 17.05 5.17
CA GLU A 22 8.33 17.67 6.49
C GLU A 22 7.82 19.12 6.41
N SER A 23 8.15 19.84 5.33
CA SER A 23 7.70 21.21 5.10
C SER A 23 6.19 21.36 4.90
N GLU A 24 5.49 20.28 4.52
CA GLU A 24 4.04 20.26 4.30
C GLU A 24 3.26 19.83 5.56
N ASN A 25 3.84 19.99 6.76
CA ASN A 25 3.27 19.52 8.03
C ASN A 25 3.01 17.99 8.04
N CYS A 26 3.79 17.26 7.24
CA CYS A 26 3.74 15.80 7.14
C CYS A 26 4.91 15.18 7.90
N ARG A 27 4.63 14.23 8.78
CA ARG A 27 5.71 13.53 9.51
C ARG A 27 6.37 12.52 8.57
N TYR A 28 7.70 12.51 8.49
CA TYR A 28 8.43 11.50 7.73
C TYR A 28 8.93 10.36 8.65
N LEU A 29 8.72 9.10 8.23
CA LEU A 29 9.23 7.92 8.93
C LEU A 29 9.82 6.91 7.94
N LYS A 30 11.10 6.55 8.15
CA LYS A 30 11.77 5.50 7.37
C LYS A 30 11.66 4.16 8.07
N LEU A 31 10.98 3.19 7.46
CA LEU A 31 10.88 1.82 7.94
C LEU A 31 11.59 0.90 6.94
N GLN A 32 12.90 0.74 7.12
CA GLN A 32 13.72 -0.03 6.18
C GLN A 32 13.32 -1.51 6.17
N CYS A 33 12.68 -1.96 5.10
CA CYS A 33 12.51 -3.38 4.81
C CYS A 33 13.82 -3.95 4.25
N ARG A 34 14.13 -5.22 4.57
CA ARG A 34 15.32 -5.90 4.04
C ARG A 34 15.29 -5.96 2.51
N GLY A 35 16.47 -5.92 1.88
CA GLY A 35 16.64 -6.07 0.44
C GLY A 35 16.57 -7.53 -0.02
N HIS A 36 16.96 -7.80 -1.28
CA HIS A 36 17.08 -9.15 -1.86
C HIS A 36 15.78 -9.93 -2.13
N GLY A 37 14.66 -9.24 -2.31
CA GLY A 37 13.39 -9.89 -2.65
C GLY A 37 12.67 -10.54 -1.48
N GLU A 38 13.17 -10.35 -0.25
CA GLU A 38 12.50 -10.79 0.97
C GLU A 38 11.25 -9.94 1.26
N THR A 39 10.21 -10.59 1.76
CA THR A 39 9.03 -9.92 2.33
C THR A 39 9.39 -9.26 3.67
N PRO A 40 8.64 -8.23 4.10
CA PRO A 40 8.77 -7.68 5.44
C PRO A 40 8.72 -8.79 6.52
N SER A 41 9.57 -8.69 7.54
CA SER A 41 9.55 -9.64 8.67
C SER A 41 8.30 -9.44 9.54
N GLU A 42 7.99 -10.41 10.39
CA GLU A 42 6.92 -10.24 11.38
C GLU A 42 7.15 -9.03 12.29
N GLU A 43 8.40 -8.80 12.72
CA GLU A 43 8.74 -7.64 13.55
C GLU A 43 8.50 -6.31 12.81
N GLN A 44 8.87 -6.23 11.54
CA GLN A 44 8.60 -5.07 10.70
C GLN A 44 7.10 -4.87 10.51
N THR A 45 6.35 -5.95 10.33
CA THR A 45 4.90 -5.94 10.19
C THR A 45 4.22 -5.42 11.46
N ARG A 46 4.58 -5.97 12.63
CA ARG A 46 4.10 -5.50 13.95
C ARG A 46 4.44 -4.02 14.18
N THR A 47 5.66 -3.62 13.83
CA THR A 47 6.12 -2.23 13.96
C THR A 47 5.30 -1.29 13.08
N PHE A 48 5.09 -1.66 11.81
CA PHE A 48 4.25 -0.89 10.89
C PHE A 48 2.82 -0.74 11.42
N ILE A 49 2.21 -1.84 11.87
CA ILE A 49 0.85 -1.83 12.41
C ILE A 49 0.75 -0.90 13.63
N HIS A 50 1.68 -1.02 14.57
CA HIS A 50 1.71 -0.18 15.77
C HIS A 50 1.83 1.32 15.43
N ILE A 51 2.69 1.66 14.47
CA ILE A 51 2.86 3.04 14.00
C ILE A 51 1.56 3.57 13.39
N CYS A 52 0.92 2.80 12.53
CA CYS A 52 -0.35 3.18 11.88
C CYS A 52 -1.47 3.38 12.90
N GLN A 53 -1.67 2.43 13.82
CA GLN A 53 -2.69 2.53 14.88
C GLN A 53 -2.48 3.79 15.74
N LYS A 54 -1.24 4.00 16.21
CA LYS A 54 -0.91 5.15 17.06
C LYS A 54 -1.15 6.47 16.34
N PHE A 55 -0.78 6.54 15.06
CA PHE A 55 -0.98 7.75 14.26
C PHE A 55 -2.46 8.03 14.03
N ILE A 56 -3.23 7.04 13.59
CA ILE A 56 -4.68 7.18 13.32
C ILE A 56 -5.44 7.59 14.59
N ALA A 57 -5.08 7.04 15.76
CA ALA A 57 -5.69 7.40 17.03
C ALA A 57 -5.42 8.87 17.43
N GLN A 58 -4.27 9.42 17.03
CA GLN A 58 -3.87 10.81 17.34
C GLN A 58 -4.35 11.81 16.28
N HIS A 59 -4.51 11.35 15.03
CA HIS A 59 -4.78 12.19 13.86
C HIS A 59 -5.91 11.58 12.99
N PRO A 60 -7.16 11.51 13.49
CA PRO A 60 -8.25 10.78 12.82
C PRO A 60 -8.69 11.37 11.47
N SER A 61 -8.31 12.61 11.17
CA SER A 61 -8.64 13.29 9.90
C SER A 61 -7.51 13.25 8.87
N ASP A 62 -6.30 12.81 9.27
CA ASP A 62 -5.13 12.74 8.40
C ASP A 62 -5.00 11.35 7.78
N VAL A 63 -4.34 11.29 6.62
CA VAL A 63 -4.01 10.02 5.96
C VAL A 63 -2.54 9.66 6.10
N ILE A 64 -2.25 8.37 6.03
CA ILE A 64 -0.89 7.82 6.01
C ILE A 64 -0.52 7.50 4.55
N GLY A 65 0.51 8.15 4.03
CA GLY A 65 1.16 7.78 2.78
C GLY A 65 2.17 6.66 3.03
N VAL A 66 2.14 5.59 2.21
CA VAL A 66 3.09 4.48 2.31
C VAL A 66 3.66 4.19 0.94
N HIS A 67 4.98 4.17 0.82
CA HIS A 67 5.62 3.86 -0.45
C HIS A 67 6.85 2.96 -0.28
N CYS A 68 7.15 2.20 -1.33
CA CYS A 68 8.47 1.62 -1.54
C CYS A 68 9.02 2.16 -2.87
N THR A 69 9.87 1.42 -3.58
CA THR A 69 10.38 1.90 -4.88
C THR A 69 9.29 1.98 -5.95
N HIS A 70 8.44 0.95 -6.04
CA HIS A 70 7.32 0.91 -7.00
C HIS A 70 5.96 0.97 -6.32
N GLY A 71 5.94 0.81 -4.99
CA GLY A 71 4.75 0.87 -4.16
C GLY A 71 3.75 -0.28 -4.35
N PHE A 72 4.18 -1.43 -4.86
CA PHE A 72 3.33 -2.63 -5.02
C PHE A 72 3.63 -3.70 -3.98
N ASN A 73 4.82 -4.33 -4.01
CA ASN A 73 5.09 -5.53 -3.22
C ASN A 73 5.15 -5.26 -1.71
N ARG A 74 6.16 -4.51 -1.24
CA ARG A 74 6.34 -4.22 0.20
C ARG A 74 5.20 -3.36 0.76
N THR A 75 4.73 -2.41 -0.04
CA THR A 75 3.62 -1.53 0.32
C THR A 75 2.32 -2.32 0.46
N GLY A 76 1.98 -3.14 -0.53
CA GLY A 76 0.79 -3.99 -0.50
C GLY A 76 0.85 -5.01 0.63
N PHE A 77 2.01 -5.65 0.84
CA PHE A 77 2.19 -6.59 1.94
C PHE A 77 1.84 -5.95 3.30
N LEU A 78 2.47 -4.82 3.64
CA LEU A 78 2.24 -4.17 4.93
C LEU A 78 0.82 -3.60 5.09
N ILE A 79 0.25 -3.03 4.03
CA ILE A 79 -1.14 -2.53 4.04
C ILE A 79 -2.12 -3.68 4.22
N VAL A 80 -1.97 -4.78 3.48
CA VAL A 80 -2.82 -5.97 3.60
C VAL A 80 -2.72 -6.56 5.00
N SER A 81 -1.52 -6.70 5.56
CA SER A 81 -1.34 -7.16 6.95
C SER A 81 -2.09 -6.27 7.94
N TYR A 82 -2.02 -4.95 7.79
CA TYR A 82 -2.78 -4.02 8.64
C TYR A 82 -4.30 -4.21 8.51
N LEU A 83 -4.83 -4.33 7.29
CA LEU A 83 -6.27 -4.54 7.07
C LEU A 83 -6.77 -5.84 7.71
N VAL A 84 -5.98 -6.90 7.63
CA VAL A 84 -6.31 -8.20 8.22
C VAL A 84 -6.27 -8.13 9.75
N GLU A 85 -5.18 -7.62 10.32
CA GLU A 85 -4.98 -7.64 11.77
C GLU A 85 -5.82 -6.60 12.53
N GLN A 86 -6.13 -5.46 11.89
CA GLN A 86 -6.77 -4.32 12.59
C GLN A 86 -8.20 -4.03 12.15
N ILE A 87 -8.58 -4.40 10.93
CA ILE A 87 -9.92 -4.12 10.38
C ILE A 87 -10.71 -5.43 10.20
N ASN A 88 -10.19 -6.57 10.69
CA ASN A 88 -10.81 -7.89 10.56
C ASN A 88 -11.19 -8.26 9.11
N SER A 89 -10.43 -7.75 8.13
CA SER A 89 -10.64 -8.12 6.73
C SER A 89 -10.13 -9.54 6.48
N SER A 90 -10.82 -10.29 5.63
CA SER A 90 -10.24 -11.54 5.11
C SER A 90 -9.02 -11.21 4.25
N VAL A 91 -8.05 -12.13 4.19
CA VAL A 91 -6.84 -11.95 3.37
C VAL A 91 -7.19 -11.64 1.91
N GLY A 92 -8.12 -12.41 1.32
CA GLY A 92 -8.58 -12.17 -0.05
C GLY A 92 -9.29 -10.82 -0.22
N GLY A 93 -10.09 -10.41 0.77
CA GLY A 93 -10.75 -9.11 0.76
C GLY A 93 -9.76 -7.94 0.83
N ALA A 94 -8.76 -8.02 1.71
CA ALA A 94 -7.70 -7.02 1.85
C ALA A 94 -6.84 -6.90 0.59
N ILE A 95 -6.46 -8.02 -0.03
CA ILE A 95 -5.72 -8.05 -1.30
C ILE A 95 -6.53 -7.38 -2.41
N LYS A 96 -7.82 -7.72 -2.51
CA LYS A 96 -8.72 -7.13 -3.52
C LYS A 96 -8.83 -5.61 -3.33
N GLN A 97 -9.07 -5.15 -2.11
CA GLN A 97 -9.14 -3.72 -1.79
C GLN A 97 -7.85 -2.98 -2.19
N PHE A 98 -6.68 -3.55 -1.86
CA PHE A 98 -5.40 -2.95 -2.25
C PHE A 98 -5.25 -2.89 -3.78
N ALA A 99 -5.58 -3.98 -4.49
CA ALA A 99 -5.48 -4.03 -5.95
C ALA A 99 -6.44 -3.05 -6.65
N GLU A 100 -7.63 -2.84 -6.11
CA GLU A 100 -8.61 -1.86 -6.61
C GLU A 100 -8.15 -0.42 -6.36
N ALA A 101 -7.60 -0.13 -5.19
CA ALA A 101 -7.11 1.22 -4.85
C ALA A 101 -5.81 1.57 -5.60
N ARG A 102 -4.93 0.59 -5.84
CA ARG A 102 -3.66 0.74 -6.56
C ARG A 102 -3.72 0.04 -7.92
N GLN A 103 -4.73 0.39 -8.73
CA GLN A 103 -4.84 -0.10 -10.10
C GLN A 103 -3.54 0.14 -10.88
N VAL A 104 -2.89 -0.96 -11.25
CA VAL A 104 -1.94 -0.96 -12.36
C VAL A 104 -2.80 -0.84 -13.62
N PHE A 105 -2.49 0.06 -14.55
CA PHE A 105 -3.13 0.07 -15.87
C PHE A 105 -2.93 -1.31 -16.52
N ARG A 106 -3.90 -2.21 -16.37
CA ARG A 106 -3.99 -3.46 -17.10
C ARG A 106 -4.74 -3.14 -18.38
N PHE A 107 -4.10 -3.33 -19.53
CA PHE A 107 -4.82 -3.46 -20.80
C PHE A 107 -5.86 -4.56 -20.62
N HIS A 108 -7.10 -4.18 -20.39
CA HIS A 108 -8.20 -5.11 -20.53
C HIS A 108 -8.35 -5.36 -22.02
N SER A 109 -7.82 -6.48 -22.51
CA SER A 109 -8.39 -7.09 -23.71
C SER A 109 -9.79 -7.53 -23.32
N THR A 110 -10.76 -6.63 -23.49
CA THR A 110 -12.17 -7.02 -23.58
C THR A 110 -12.32 -7.79 -24.89
N ALA A 111 -12.02 -9.09 -24.87
CA ALA A 111 -12.71 -9.98 -25.78
C ALA A 111 -14.19 -9.96 -25.34
N PRO A 112 -15.14 -9.50 -26.17
CA PRO A 112 -16.54 -9.54 -25.80
C PRO A 112 -16.97 -11.00 -25.65
N MET A 113 -17.40 -11.39 -24.45
CA MET A 113 -18.29 -12.53 -24.25
C MET A 113 -19.63 -12.17 -24.90
N ASN A 114 -19.73 -12.37 -26.21
CA ASN A 114 -20.99 -12.47 -26.95
C ASN A 114 -20.70 -13.30 -28.21
N ALA A 115 -20.63 -14.61 -28.02
CA ALA A 115 -20.78 -15.57 -29.11
C ALA A 115 -22.28 -15.75 -29.37
N PRO A 116 -22.81 -15.44 -30.57
CA PRO A 116 -24.08 -15.98 -31.00
C PRO A 116 -23.84 -17.38 -31.56
N PHE A 117 -24.39 -18.38 -30.87
CA PHE A 117 -24.81 -19.63 -31.50
C PHE A 117 -25.90 -19.27 -32.52
N LEU A 118 -25.59 -19.25 -33.83
CA LEU A 118 -26.59 -19.39 -34.89
C LEU A 118 -26.01 -20.15 -36.10
N GLN A 119 -26.27 -21.44 -36.05
CA GLN A 119 -26.69 -22.34 -37.13
C GLN A 119 -27.27 -21.64 -38.39
N GLY A 120 -26.80 -22.02 -39.59
CA GLY A 120 -27.61 -21.92 -40.82
C GLY A 120 -26.92 -21.39 -42.08
N CYS A 121 -26.95 -22.22 -43.12
CA CYS A 121 -26.60 -22.04 -44.54
C CYS A 121 -25.13 -22.19 -44.95
#